data_AF-A0A847GS36-F1
#
_entry.id   AF-A0A847GS36-F1
#
_cell.length_a   1.000
_cell.length_b   1.000
_cell.length_c   1.000
_cell.angle_alpha   90.00
_cell.angle_beta   90.00
_cell.angle_gamma   90.00
#
_symmetry.space_group_name_H-M   'P 1'
#
loop_
_entity.id
_entity.type
_entity.pdbx_description
1 polymer ?
#
loop_
_entity_poly.entity_id
_entity_poly.type
_entity_poly.pdbx_seq_one_letter_code
_entity_poly.pdbx_strand_id
1 'polypeptide(L)'
;MHRIRKVRETGFTLVELLVVIAIIGILVALLLPAVQSAREAARRSQCTNHLKQIGVALHNYHDTFGSFPAGVIHFQRNGNQQEWGWAALLLPFLEQQPLHDQLQVTTRRLRAVLNSPADRLLVQQPLEVFRCASDTTKELLEGTPRVRDLDGWAAVGTDFFGATSNYLGVAGMWELNEPVVNGPDQNGALYANSNVRLGDVLDGTSNTFAVGERNFACSAGTWVGTRNSDGGGPRGNDYVLGRVSIRPNAFWNANCSDAFASYHPDGVQFVMCDGAVKFVNDSIQFNNTAVFDAKDPSAGYNRKNIGLYQRLGIRDDGNIIGEF
;
A
#
# COMPACT_ATOMS: atom_id res chain seq x y z
N MET A 1 -3.70 78.86 -22.78
CA MET A 1 -4.88 78.38 -22.03
C MET A 1 -4.82 76.86 -21.90
N HIS A 2 -4.44 76.32 -20.75
CA HIS A 2 -4.46 74.88 -20.47
C HIS A 2 -5.33 74.66 -19.23
N ARG A 3 -6.53 74.11 -19.44
CA ARG A 3 -7.55 73.92 -18.40
C ARG A 3 -7.29 72.57 -17.74
N ILE A 4 -6.66 72.57 -16.56
CA ILE A 4 -6.43 71.35 -15.78
C ILE A 4 -7.80 70.77 -15.39
N ARG A 5 -8.16 69.61 -15.96
CA ARG A 5 -9.36 68.87 -15.58
C ARG A 5 -9.13 68.32 -14.17
N LYS A 6 -9.91 68.82 -13.20
CA LYS A 6 -9.97 68.28 -11.84
C LYS A 6 -10.55 66.86 -11.92
N VAL A 7 -9.71 65.85 -11.70
CA VAL A 7 -10.16 64.46 -11.59
C VAL A 7 -11.04 64.39 -10.35
N ARG A 8 -12.31 63.98 -10.50
CA ARG A 8 -13.19 63.71 -9.37
C ARG A 8 -12.69 62.43 -8.72
N GLU A 9 -12.08 62.54 -7.56
CA GLU A 9 -11.84 61.38 -6.69
C GLU A 9 -13.20 60.93 -6.13
N THR A 10 -13.69 59.80 -6.62
CA THR A 10 -14.86 59.13 -6.05
C THR A 10 -14.42 58.46 -4.75
N GLY A 11 -14.81 59.03 -3.61
CA GLY A 11 -14.59 58.42 -2.30
C GLY A 11 -15.46 57.18 -2.12
N PHE A 12 -14.86 56.09 -1.67
CA PHE A 12 -15.55 54.84 -1.35
C PHE A 12 -16.13 54.92 0.07
N THR A 13 -17.38 54.54 0.27
CA THR A 13 -17.99 54.56 1.60
C THR A 13 -17.59 53.33 2.40
N LEU A 14 -17.48 53.48 3.72
CA LEU A 14 -17.14 52.38 4.63
C LEU A 14 -18.14 51.21 4.51
N VAL A 15 -19.40 51.52 4.22
CA VAL A 15 -20.46 50.53 4.02
C VAL A 15 -20.23 49.72 2.74
N GLU A 16 -19.88 50.35 1.62
CA GLU A 16 -19.58 49.64 0.37
C GLU A 16 -18.41 48.68 0.54
N LEU A 17 -17.37 49.07 1.29
CA LEU A 17 -16.25 48.17 1.60
C LEU A 17 -16.67 46.98 2.44
N LEU A 18 -17.47 47.23 3.48
CA LEU A 18 -17.94 46.20 4.40
C LEU A 18 -18.83 45.16 3.68
N VAL A 19 -19.70 45.62 2.77
CA VAL A 19 -20.56 44.72 1.97
C VAL A 19 -19.72 43.86 1.03
N VAL A 20 -18.73 44.44 0.35
CA VAL A 20 -17.86 43.69 -0.58
C VAL A 20 -17.06 42.62 0.15
N ILE A 21 -16.44 42.94 1.29
CA ILE A 21 -15.71 41.95 2.08
C ILE A 21 -16.64 40.86 2.64
N ALA A 22 -17.89 41.22 3.01
CA ALA A 22 -18.87 40.25 3.49
C ALA A 22 -19.28 39.27 2.38
N ILE A 23 -19.52 39.76 1.16
CA ILE A 23 -19.84 38.92 0.00
C ILE A 23 -18.65 38.01 -0.35
N ILE A 24 -17.44 38.56 -0.45
CA ILE A 24 -16.23 37.76 -0.71
C ILE A 24 -16.03 36.71 0.39
N GLY A 25 -16.23 37.09 1.66
CA GLY A 25 -16.14 36.18 2.80
C GLY A 25 -17.12 35.00 2.68
N ILE A 26 -18.39 35.26 2.34
CA ILE A 26 -19.39 34.21 2.12
C ILE A 26 -19.02 33.32 0.92
N LEU A 27 -18.61 33.92 -0.20
CA LEU A 27 -18.21 33.16 -1.39
C LEU A 27 -17.02 32.25 -1.10
N VAL A 28 -15.98 32.76 -0.42
CA VAL A 28 -14.80 31.96 -0.06
C VAL A 28 -15.18 30.85 0.93
N ALA A 29 -16.04 31.15 1.93
CA ALA A 29 -16.49 30.16 2.90
C ALA A 29 -17.25 28.99 2.25
N LEU A 30 -18.02 29.26 1.18
CA LEU A 30 -18.74 28.23 0.43
C LEU A 30 -17.85 27.49 -0.58
N LEU A 31 -16.86 28.19 -1.18
CA LEU A 31 -15.98 27.61 -2.20
C LEU A 31 -14.84 26.77 -1.63
N LEU A 32 -14.28 27.14 -0.47
CA LEU A 32 -13.12 26.45 0.08
C LEU A 32 -13.40 24.95 0.38
N PRO A 33 -14.49 24.57 1.05
CA PRO A 33 -14.81 23.15 1.27
C PRO A 33 -15.02 22.39 -0.05
N ALA A 34 -15.67 23.02 -1.03
CA ALA A 34 -15.93 22.43 -2.34
C ALA A 34 -14.62 22.16 -3.12
N VAL A 35 -13.69 23.13 -3.13
CA VAL A 35 -12.39 22.98 -3.79
C VAL A 35 -11.56 21.88 -3.13
N GLN A 36 -11.57 21.76 -1.80
CA GLN A 36 -10.83 20.68 -1.12
C GLN A 36 -11.42 19.30 -1.41
N SER A 37 -12.75 19.17 -1.38
CA SER A 37 -13.44 17.92 -1.75
C SER A 37 -13.13 17.51 -3.18
N ALA A 38 -13.17 18.45 -4.13
CA ALA A 38 -12.82 18.20 -5.52
C ALA A 38 -11.37 17.75 -5.69
N ARG A 39 -10.42 18.37 -4.97
CA ARG A 39 -9.00 17.98 -5.00
C ARG A 39 -8.81 16.56 -4.46
N GLU A 40 -9.48 16.21 -3.38
CA GLU A 40 -9.37 14.85 -2.82
C GLU A 40 -10.01 13.80 -3.73
N ALA A 41 -11.14 14.10 -4.36
CA ALA A 41 -11.75 13.22 -5.35
C ALA A 41 -10.81 12.96 -6.55
N ALA A 42 -10.08 13.99 -7.01
CA ALA A 42 -9.07 13.85 -8.06
C ALA A 42 -7.90 12.96 -7.62
N ARG A 43 -7.34 13.19 -6.42
CA ARG A 43 -6.25 12.35 -5.87
C ARG A 43 -6.68 10.90 -5.67
N ARG A 44 -7.89 10.66 -5.16
CA ARG A 44 -8.47 9.31 -5.06
C ARG A 44 -8.64 8.64 -6.41
N SER A 45 -9.02 9.40 -7.43
CA SER A 45 -9.11 8.88 -8.80
C SER A 45 -7.73 8.48 -9.35
N GLN A 46 -6.68 9.24 -9.02
CA GLN A 46 -5.31 8.87 -9.36
C GLN A 46 -4.85 7.59 -8.64
N CYS A 47 -5.03 7.49 -7.32
CA CYS A 47 -4.66 6.28 -6.57
C CYS A 47 -5.47 5.05 -7.05
N THR A 48 -6.75 5.23 -7.39
CA THR A 48 -7.58 4.19 -8.03
C THR A 48 -7.02 3.75 -9.37
N ASN A 49 -6.53 4.69 -10.19
CA ASN A 49 -5.93 4.36 -11.49
C ASN A 49 -4.59 3.64 -11.34
N HIS A 50 -3.75 4.01 -10.37
CA HIS A 50 -2.53 3.28 -10.03
C HIS A 50 -2.84 1.84 -9.61
N LEU A 51 -3.82 1.65 -8.73
CA LEU A 51 -4.29 0.32 -8.34
C LEU A 51 -4.84 -0.49 -9.52
N LYS A 52 -5.55 0.14 -10.46
CA LYS A 52 -5.98 -0.53 -11.70
C LYS A 52 -4.79 -0.98 -12.55
N GLN A 53 -3.74 -0.14 -12.68
CA GLN A 53 -2.52 -0.53 -13.39
C GLN A 53 -1.84 -1.72 -12.70
N ILE A 54 -1.75 -1.71 -11.37
CA ILE A 54 -1.24 -2.85 -10.58
C ILE A 54 -2.11 -4.10 -10.80
N GLY A 55 -3.44 -3.97 -10.78
CA GLY A 55 -4.36 -5.06 -11.06
C GLY A 55 -4.14 -5.68 -12.44
N VAL A 56 -4.02 -4.85 -13.48
CA VAL A 56 -3.71 -5.33 -14.84
C VAL A 56 -2.33 -6.01 -14.89
N ALA A 57 -1.32 -5.45 -14.21
CA ALA A 57 0.00 -6.05 -14.14
C ALA A 57 0.00 -7.42 -13.43
N LEU A 58 -0.81 -7.58 -12.38
CA LEU A 58 -1.00 -8.88 -11.69
C LEU A 58 -1.58 -9.93 -12.63
N HIS A 59 -2.56 -9.56 -13.46
CA HIS A 59 -3.16 -10.47 -14.45
C HIS A 59 -2.18 -10.80 -15.58
N ASN A 60 -1.44 -9.83 -16.11
CA ASN A 60 -0.41 -10.10 -17.13
C ASN A 60 0.71 -11.01 -16.59
N TYR A 61 1.09 -10.83 -15.33
CA TYR A 61 2.01 -11.73 -14.64
C TYR A 61 1.40 -13.14 -14.53
N HIS A 62 0.14 -13.24 -14.07
CA HIS A 62 -0.58 -14.51 -13.96
C HIS A 62 -0.67 -15.24 -15.31
N ASP A 63 -1.00 -14.54 -16.39
CA ASP A 63 -1.07 -15.11 -17.75
C ASP A 63 0.29 -15.68 -18.20
N THR A 64 1.39 -15.03 -17.80
CA THR A 64 2.76 -15.44 -18.18
C THR A 64 3.28 -16.59 -17.33
N PHE A 65 3.01 -16.59 -16.02
CA PHE A 65 3.65 -17.49 -15.04
C PHE A 65 2.69 -18.51 -14.42
N GLY A 66 1.38 -18.41 -14.69
CA GLY A 66 0.32 -19.30 -14.21
C GLY A 66 -0.15 -19.07 -12.78
N SER A 67 0.38 -18.06 -12.09
CA SER A 67 0.06 -17.71 -10.70
C SER A 67 0.26 -16.23 -10.44
N PHE A 68 -0.32 -15.72 -9.36
CA PHE A 68 0.09 -14.42 -8.81
C PHE A 68 1.58 -14.44 -8.42
N PRO A 69 2.26 -13.28 -8.43
CA PRO A 69 3.64 -13.19 -7.97
C PRO A 69 3.72 -13.57 -6.49
N ALA A 70 4.82 -14.22 -6.12
CA ALA A 70 5.13 -14.43 -4.72
C ALA A 70 5.22 -13.08 -3.99
N GLY A 71 4.57 -12.95 -2.84
CA GLY A 71 4.64 -11.77 -1.99
C GLY A 71 6.07 -11.34 -1.68
N VAL A 72 6.92 -12.32 -1.38
CA VAL A 72 8.38 -12.22 -1.19
C VAL A 72 9.01 -13.53 -1.69
N ILE A 73 10.19 -13.47 -2.31
CA ILE A 73 10.97 -14.65 -2.74
C ILE A 73 12.02 -14.99 -1.67
N HIS A 74 11.76 -16.00 -0.83
CA HIS A 74 12.71 -16.49 0.17
C HIS A 74 13.58 -17.59 -0.41
N PHE A 75 14.90 -17.37 -0.48
CA PHE A 75 15.84 -18.43 -0.88
C PHE A 75 16.30 -19.27 0.30
N GLN A 76 16.63 -18.64 1.43
CA GLN A 76 17.06 -19.32 2.65
C GLN A 76 16.48 -18.60 3.85
N ARG A 77 15.86 -19.37 4.75
CA ARG A 77 15.37 -18.84 6.02
C ARG A 77 16.50 -18.80 7.06
N ASN A 78 17.40 -17.83 6.91
CA ASN A 78 18.49 -17.58 7.86
C ASN A 78 18.54 -16.14 8.42
N GLY A 79 17.45 -15.37 8.26
CA GLY A 79 17.27 -14.03 8.78
C GLY A 79 18.22 -13.01 8.16
N ASN A 80 17.84 -11.73 8.22
CA ASN A 80 18.63 -10.59 7.74
C ASN A 80 19.10 -10.70 6.27
N GLN A 81 18.39 -11.47 5.44
CA GLN A 81 18.62 -11.52 4.00
C GLN A 81 17.62 -10.63 3.26
N GLN A 82 18.18 -9.83 2.36
CA GLN A 82 17.38 -8.99 1.49
C GLN A 82 16.86 -9.78 0.31
N GLU A 83 15.54 -9.71 0.13
CA GLU A 83 14.81 -10.52 -0.83
C GLU A 83 13.82 -9.67 -1.62
N TRP A 84 13.58 -10.06 -2.86
CA TRP A 84 12.66 -9.36 -3.75
C TRP A 84 11.21 -9.48 -3.28
N GLY A 85 10.47 -8.38 -3.36
CA GLY A 85 9.03 -8.34 -3.16
C GLY A 85 8.25 -8.49 -4.46
N TRP A 86 6.97 -8.80 -4.35
CA TRP A 86 6.05 -8.98 -5.48
C TRP A 86 6.08 -7.83 -6.49
N ALA A 87 6.19 -6.58 -6.02
CA ALA A 87 6.14 -5.40 -6.87
C ALA A 87 7.33 -5.31 -7.84
N ALA A 88 8.52 -5.76 -7.42
CA ALA A 88 9.69 -5.83 -8.30
C ALA A 88 9.49 -6.84 -9.45
N LEU A 89 8.70 -7.88 -9.25
CA LEU A 89 8.34 -8.87 -10.28
C LEU A 89 7.35 -8.32 -11.30
N LEU A 90 6.60 -7.27 -10.95
CA LEU A 90 5.61 -6.64 -11.83
C LEU A 90 6.20 -5.56 -12.74
N LEU A 91 7.46 -5.15 -12.55
CA LEU A 91 8.08 -4.07 -13.31
C LEU A 91 7.95 -4.22 -14.85
N PRO A 92 8.17 -5.40 -15.46
CA PRO A 92 7.95 -5.60 -16.90
C PRO A 92 6.52 -5.26 -17.37
N PHE A 93 5.53 -5.50 -16.51
CA PHE A 93 4.11 -5.31 -16.78
C PHE A 93 3.60 -3.92 -16.40
N LEU A 94 4.49 -3.06 -15.89
CA LEU A 94 4.23 -1.68 -15.47
C LEU A 94 5.08 -0.67 -16.26
N GLU A 95 5.48 -1.02 -17.48
CA GLU A 95 6.35 -0.21 -18.36
C GLU A 95 7.72 0.13 -17.74
N GLN A 96 8.18 -0.66 -16.76
CA GLN A 96 9.49 -0.52 -16.11
C GLN A 96 10.49 -1.60 -16.54
N GLN A 97 10.40 -2.07 -17.80
CA GLN A 97 11.34 -3.05 -18.37
C GLN A 97 12.82 -2.63 -18.23
N PRO A 98 13.22 -1.38 -18.52
CA PRO A 98 14.63 -0.98 -18.39
C PRO A 98 15.17 -1.07 -16.96
N LEU A 99 14.33 -0.81 -15.96
CA LEU A 99 14.69 -0.93 -14.55
C LEU A 99 14.78 -2.41 -14.14
N HIS A 100 13.80 -3.21 -14.57
CA HIS A 100 13.82 -4.66 -14.34
C HIS A 100 15.11 -5.32 -14.89
N ASP A 101 15.53 -4.94 -16.10
CA ASP A 101 16.72 -5.51 -16.75
C ASP A 101 18.02 -5.12 -16.05
N GLN A 102 18.10 -3.90 -15.50
CA GLN A 102 19.24 -3.45 -14.70
C GLN A 102 19.31 -4.16 -13.34
N LEU A 103 18.15 -4.34 -12.70
CA LEU A 103 18.06 -5.04 -11.41
C LEU A 103 18.24 -6.56 -11.54
N GLN A 104 17.91 -7.12 -12.70
CA GLN A 104 17.94 -8.55 -12.99
C GLN A 104 17.14 -9.37 -11.98
N VAL A 105 15.92 -8.92 -11.65
CA VAL A 105 15.10 -9.41 -10.52
C VAL A 105 14.94 -10.94 -10.50
N THR A 106 14.89 -11.59 -11.66
CA THR A 106 14.70 -13.04 -11.80
C THR A 106 15.98 -13.88 -11.65
N THR A 107 17.16 -13.30 -11.93
CA THR A 107 18.44 -14.02 -11.96
C THR A 107 19.44 -13.55 -10.90
N ARG A 108 19.23 -12.36 -10.33
CA ARG A 108 20.08 -11.73 -9.32
C ARG A 108 19.29 -11.53 -8.04
N ARG A 109 19.87 -11.87 -6.88
CA ARG A 109 19.26 -11.59 -5.58
C ARG A 109 19.33 -10.11 -5.22
N LEU A 110 18.32 -9.59 -4.51
CA LEU A 110 18.30 -8.20 -4.04
C LEU A 110 19.56 -7.86 -3.22
N ARG A 111 19.99 -8.77 -2.33
CA ARG A 111 21.26 -8.60 -1.60
C ARG A 111 22.47 -8.30 -2.50
N ALA A 112 22.56 -8.94 -3.66
CA ALA A 112 23.67 -8.70 -4.59
C ALA A 112 23.59 -7.31 -5.25
N VAL A 113 22.38 -6.79 -5.48
CA VAL A 113 22.16 -5.40 -5.92
C VAL A 113 22.61 -4.43 -4.82
N LEU A 114 22.19 -4.65 -3.58
CA LEU A 114 22.50 -3.77 -2.45
C LEU A 114 23.98 -3.79 -2.05
N ASN A 115 24.70 -4.87 -2.35
CA ASN A 115 26.15 -4.98 -2.17
C ASN A 115 26.98 -4.25 -3.26
N SER A 116 26.34 -3.72 -4.30
CA SER A 116 27.01 -2.93 -5.33
C SER A 116 26.81 -1.44 -5.03
N PRO A 117 27.89 -0.63 -4.89
CA PRO A 117 27.77 0.81 -4.67
C PRO A 117 27.00 1.52 -5.79
N ALA A 118 27.13 1.05 -7.03
CA ALA A 118 26.43 1.64 -8.18
C ALA A 118 24.99 1.13 -8.27
N ASP A 119 24.78 -0.19 -8.20
CA ASP A 119 23.45 -0.76 -8.50
C ASP A 119 22.44 -0.52 -7.38
N ARG A 120 22.90 -0.33 -6.13
CA ARG A 120 21.97 -0.06 -5.01
C ARG A 120 21.13 1.20 -5.26
N LEU A 121 21.65 2.19 -6.00
CA LEU A 121 20.91 3.42 -6.33
C LEU A 121 19.65 3.15 -7.18
N LEU A 122 19.61 2.05 -7.92
CA LEU A 122 18.44 1.66 -8.72
C LEU A 122 17.19 1.42 -7.84
N VAL A 123 17.37 0.94 -6.61
CA VAL A 123 16.24 0.69 -5.69
C VAL A 123 15.74 1.97 -4.99
N GLN A 124 16.41 3.11 -5.21
CA GLN A 124 15.96 4.43 -4.75
C GLN A 124 15.10 5.17 -5.78
N GLN A 125 14.91 4.60 -6.97
CA GLN A 125 14.06 5.21 -8.00
C GLN A 125 12.60 5.23 -7.54
N PRO A 126 11.98 6.42 -7.38
CA PRO A 126 10.55 6.51 -7.08
C PRO A 126 9.76 6.09 -8.32
N LEU A 127 8.76 5.24 -8.11
CA LEU A 127 7.86 4.79 -9.17
C LEU A 127 6.46 5.35 -8.88
N GLU A 128 5.95 6.22 -9.77
CA GLU A 128 4.69 6.93 -9.57
C GLU A 128 3.50 5.96 -9.37
N VAL A 129 3.49 4.85 -10.12
CA VAL A 129 2.46 3.79 -10.00
C VAL A 129 2.39 3.16 -8.61
N PHE A 130 3.46 3.25 -7.82
CA PHE A 130 3.49 2.74 -6.45
C PHE A 130 3.23 3.81 -5.38
N ARG A 131 2.90 5.05 -5.78
CA ARG A 131 2.70 6.18 -4.87
C ARG A 131 1.26 6.65 -4.91
N CYS A 132 0.68 6.93 -3.75
CA CYS A 132 -0.65 7.54 -3.69
C CYS A 132 -0.53 9.07 -3.57
N ALA A 133 -1.24 9.79 -4.43
CA ALA A 133 -1.24 11.25 -4.48
C ALA A 133 -1.82 11.92 -3.22
N SER A 134 -2.66 11.21 -2.44
CA SER A 134 -3.18 11.69 -1.15
C SER A 134 -2.22 11.45 0.02
N ASP A 135 -1.15 10.69 -0.19
CA ASP A 135 -0.21 10.38 0.88
C ASP A 135 0.94 11.38 0.96
N THR A 136 1.39 11.66 2.18
CA THR A 136 2.57 12.50 2.46
C THR A 136 3.87 11.69 2.53
N THR A 137 3.85 10.44 2.05
CA THR A 137 4.98 9.51 2.02
C THR A 137 6.15 10.16 1.28
N LYS A 138 7.32 10.19 1.94
CA LYS A 138 8.56 10.64 1.30
C LYS A 138 8.93 9.71 0.13
N GLU A 139 9.87 10.12 -0.71
CA GLU A 139 10.31 9.27 -1.83
C GLU A 139 11.04 8.01 -1.36
N LEU A 140 11.79 8.14 -0.26
CA LEU A 140 12.56 7.07 0.36
C LEU A 140 11.99 6.72 1.74
N LEU A 141 12.30 5.52 2.21
CA LEU A 141 11.95 5.01 3.55
C LEU A 141 12.57 5.80 4.71
N GLU A 142 13.37 6.83 4.42
CA GLU A 142 14.02 7.66 5.42
C GLU A 142 13.02 8.42 6.31
N GLY A 143 13.18 8.31 7.63
CA GLY A 143 12.36 9.04 8.59
C GLY A 143 10.94 8.51 8.74
N THR A 144 10.69 7.23 8.40
CA THR A 144 9.48 6.52 8.83
C THR A 144 9.42 6.43 10.37
N PRO A 145 8.21 6.34 10.98
CA PRO A 145 8.07 6.23 12.44
C PRO A 145 8.84 5.07 13.06
N ARG A 146 9.08 4.00 12.28
CA ARG A 146 9.96 2.89 12.61
C ARG A 146 11.15 2.90 11.66
N VAL A 147 12.34 2.53 12.11
CA VAL A 147 13.51 2.51 11.23
C VAL A 147 13.35 1.40 10.18
N ARG A 148 13.45 1.81 8.91
CA ARG A 148 13.20 0.99 7.72
C ARG A 148 14.33 1.10 6.69
N ASP A 149 15.57 0.86 7.11
CA ASP A 149 16.69 0.65 6.19
C ASP A 149 16.57 -0.70 5.45
N LEU A 150 17.16 -0.79 4.26
CA LEU A 150 17.24 -2.00 3.42
C LEU A 150 18.60 -2.73 3.53
N ASP A 151 19.59 -2.20 4.24
CA ASP A 151 20.87 -2.88 4.43
C ASP A 151 20.98 -3.63 5.76
N GLY A 152 20.74 -4.94 5.69
CA GLY A 152 20.99 -5.87 6.80
C GLY A 152 22.45 -6.26 6.92
N TRP A 153 23.02 -6.64 5.78
CA TRP A 153 24.37 -7.22 5.65
C TRP A 153 25.13 -6.61 4.47
N ALA A 154 24.75 -5.41 4.02
CA ALA A 154 25.40 -4.81 2.87
C ALA A 154 26.84 -4.42 3.24
N ALA A 155 27.83 -4.95 2.51
CA ALA A 155 29.25 -4.65 2.80
C ALA A 155 29.61 -3.17 2.52
N VAL A 156 28.73 -2.45 1.84
CA VAL A 156 28.95 -1.09 1.31
C VAL A 156 28.49 0.01 2.30
N GLY A 157 27.88 -0.35 3.42
CA GLY A 157 27.46 0.60 4.46
C GLY A 157 26.16 0.20 5.15
N THR A 158 25.75 1.02 6.11
CA THR A 158 24.46 0.95 6.82
C THR A 158 23.58 2.16 6.46
N ASP A 159 22.30 2.11 6.82
CA ASP A 159 21.33 3.21 6.72
C ASP A 159 20.96 3.56 5.28
N PHE A 160 20.71 2.53 4.47
CA PHE A 160 20.30 2.72 3.09
C PHE A 160 18.81 2.52 2.90
N PHE A 161 18.14 3.55 2.40
CA PHE A 161 16.69 3.56 2.25
C PHE A 161 16.31 3.33 0.80
N GLY A 162 15.45 2.35 0.54
CA GLY A 162 14.81 2.17 -0.77
C GLY A 162 13.65 3.13 -0.99
N ALA A 163 13.20 3.20 -2.23
CA ALA A 163 12.02 3.95 -2.60
C ALA A 163 10.75 3.35 -1.99
N THR A 164 9.85 4.21 -1.55
CA THR A 164 8.62 3.81 -0.86
C THR A 164 7.56 3.29 -1.81
N SER A 165 6.60 2.56 -1.27
CA SER A 165 5.32 2.21 -1.90
C SER A 165 4.17 2.47 -0.93
N ASN A 166 3.04 2.89 -1.47
CA ASN A 166 1.76 3.01 -0.78
C ASN A 166 0.84 1.82 -1.03
N TYR A 167 1.34 0.74 -1.62
CA TYR A 167 0.56 -0.45 -1.94
C TYR A 167 1.27 -1.71 -1.49
N LEU A 168 0.54 -2.60 -0.82
CA LEU A 168 1.07 -3.83 -0.23
C LEU A 168 0.24 -5.04 -0.68
N GLY A 169 0.90 -6.18 -0.83
CA GLY A 169 0.25 -7.45 -1.08
C GLY A 169 -0.53 -7.93 0.14
N VAL A 170 -1.67 -8.57 -0.09
CA VAL A 170 -2.52 -9.10 0.98
C VAL A 170 -2.09 -10.53 1.31
N ALA A 171 -1.49 -10.68 2.49
CA ALA A 171 -0.98 -11.95 2.99
C ALA A 171 -2.07 -12.80 3.69
N GLY A 172 -3.17 -12.15 4.06
CA GLY A 172 -4.31 -12.79 4.71
C GLY A 172 -4.36 -12.48 6.19
N MET A 173 -4.72 -13.47 7.01
CA MET A 173 -5.07 -13.21 8.41
C MET A 173 -3.88 -13.12 9.34
N TRP A 174 -2.82 -13.83 9.05
CA TRP A 174 -1.86 -14.18 10.08
C TRP A 174 -0.72 -13.17 10.23
N GLU A 175 -0.02 -13.23 11.37
CA GLU A 175 1.16 -12.39 11.62
C GLU A 175 2.27 -12.66 10.59
N LEU A 176 2.92 -11.60 10.12
CA LEU A 176 3.96 -11.65 9.09
C LEU A 176 5.35 -12.09 9.62
N ASN A 177 5.43 -12.36 10.92
CA ASN A 177 6.69 -12.55 11.66
C ASN A 177 6.95 -14.01 12.01
N GLU A 178 5.99 -14.90 11.75
CA GLU A 178 5.98 -16.26 12.31
C GLU A 178 6.48 -17.30 11.29
N PRO A 179 7.45 -18.17 11.62
CA PRO A 179 8.03 -19.12 10.67
C PRO A 179 7.02 -20.11 10.07
N VAL A 180 6.07 -20.60 10.87
CA VAL A 180 4.99 -21.49 10.38
C VAL A 180 4.10 -20.75 9.38
N VAL A 181 3.98 -19.44 9.58
CA VAL A 181 3.08 -18.56 8.85
C VAL A 181 3.77 -17.72 7.77
N ASN A 182 5.08 -17.88 7.59
CA ASN A 182 5.80 -17.32 6.44
C ASN A 182 5.87 -18.34 5.29
N GLY A 183 4.91 -19.26 5.22
CA GLY A 183 4.84 -20.37 4.27
C GLY A 183 3.40 -20.65 3.78
N PRO A 184 3.08 -21.87 3.30
CA PRO A 184 1.83 -22.19 2.62
C PRO A 184 0.57 -22.01 3.50
N ASP A 185 0.74 -21.88 4.82
CA ASP A 185 -0.34 -21.68 5.78
C ASP A 185 -0.91 -20.25 5.77
N GLN A 186 -0.24 -19.30 5.10
CA GLN A 186 -0.85 -18.01 4.75
C GLN A 186 -2.03 -18.23 3.81
N ASN A 187 -3.09 -17.47 4.05
CA ASN A 187 -4.37 -17.67 3.39
C ASN A 187 -4.83 -16.47 2.56
N GLY A 188 -3.97 -15.46 2.35
CA GLY A 188 -4.19 -14.39 1.38
C GLY A 188 -3.73 -14.75 -0.04
N ALA A 189 -3.77 -13.75 -0.91
CA ALA A 189 -3.38 -13.89 -2.32
C ALA A 189 -1.85 -13.79 -2.51
N LEU A 190 -1.17 -12.96 -1.71
CA LEU A 190 0.28 -12.73 -1.84
C LEU A 190 0.97 -12.94 -0.49
N TYR A 191 1.76 -14.00 -0.39
CA TYR A 191 2.58 -14.29 0.78
C TYR A 191 3.97 -14.82 0.39
N ALA A 192 4.83 -15.02 1.38
CA ALA A 192 6.17 -15.58 1.23
C ALA A 192 6.19 -16.87 0.38
N ASN A 193 6.89 -16.87 -0.75
CA ASN A 193 6.98 -17.99 -1.70
C ASN A 193 5.61 -18.51 -2.21
N SER A 194 4.59 -17.66 -2.20
CA SER A 194 3.27 -18.02 -2.72
C SER A 194 3.30 -18.36 -4.21
N ASN A 195 2.39 -19.26 -4.59
CA ASN A 195 2.11 -19.67 -5.97
C ASN A 195 0.59 -19.83 -6.12
N VAL A 196 -0.15 -18.76 -5.79
CA VAL A 196 -1.62 -18.76 -5.78
C VAL A 196 -2.12 -18.57 -7.20
N ARG A 197 -2.94 -19.51 -7.68
CA ARG A 197 -3.62 -19.42 -8.98
C ARG A 197 -5.00 -18.81 -8.79
N LEU A 198 -5.57 -18.24 -9.85
CA LEU A 198 -6.97 -17.77 -9.83
C LEU A 198 -7.94 -18.88 -9.39
N GLY A 199 -7.68 -20.14 -9.75
CA GLY A 199 -8.48 -21.30 -9.32
C GLY A 199 -8.35 -21.67 -7.84
N ASP A 200 -7.33 -21.15 -7.13
CA ASP A 200 -7.16 -21.36 -5.69
C ASP A 200 -7.95 -20.33 -4.86
N VAL A 201 -8.57 -19.33 -5.51
CA VAL A 201 -9.40 -18.30 -4.88
C VAL A 201 -10.86 -18.77 -4.85
N LEU A 202 -11.15 -19.70 -3.94
CA LEU A 202 -12.42 -20.42 -3.85
C LEU A 202 -13.59 -19.53 -3.40
N ASP A 203 -13.32 -18.46 -2.65
CA ASP A 203 -14.34 -17.53 -2.18
C ASP A 203 -14.76 -16.51 -3.28
N GLY A 204 -14.14 -16.58 -4.45
CA GLY A 204 -14.43 -15.77 -5.62
C GLY A 204 -13.44 -14.63 -5.82
N THR A 205 -12.87 -14.56 -7.02
CA THR A 205 -11.80 -13.60 -7.37
C THR A 205 -12.22 -12.12 -7.22
N SER A 206 -13.52 -11.82 -7.38
CA SER A 206 -14.08 -10.48 -7.19
C SER A 206 -14.30 -10.09 -5.73
N ASN A 207 -14.17 -11.05 -4.80
CA ASN A 207 -14.40 -10.89 -3.37
C ASN A 207 -13.19 -11.27 -2.51
N THR A 208 -12.01 -11.43 -3.11
CA THR A 208 -10.75 -11.61 -2.38
C THR A 208 -9.78 -10.49 -2.72
N PHE A 209 -9.24 -9.81 -1.71
CA PHE A 209 -8.24 -8.77 -1.85
C PHE A 209 -6.90 -9.36 -2.31
N ALA A 210 -6.24 -8.66 -3.25
CA ALA A 210 -4.88 -8.96 -3.71
C ALA A 210 -3.88 -7.92 -3.23
N VAL A 211 -4.19 -6.64 -3.38
CA VAL A 211 -3.31 -5.52 -3.01
C VAL A 211 -4.15 -4.46 -2.30
N GLY A 212 -3.61 -3.82 -1.26
CA GLY A 212 -4.28 -2.75 -0.53
C GLY A 212 -3.38 -1.55 -0.27
N GLU A 213 -3.99 -0.41 0.03
CA GLU A 213 -3.25 0.82 0.36
C GLU A 213 -2.55 0.76 1.72
N ARG A 214 -1.40 1.46 1.79
CA ARG A 214 -0.62 1.74 2.99
C ARG A 214 -0.24 3.21 3.00
N ASN A 215 -0.30 3.82 4.18
CA ASN A 215 0.16 5.19 4.40
C ASN A 215 1.43 5.31 5.24
N PHE A 216 2.01 6.52 5.27
CA PHE A 216 3.21 6.82 6.07
C PHE A 216 2.95 6.89 7.59
N ALA A 217 1.69 7.00 8.03
CA ALA A 217 1.35 7.26 9.43
C ALA A 217 1.91 6.21 10.40
N CYS A 218 1.91 4.94 9.99
CA CYS A 218 2.54 3.86 10.73
C CYS A 218 3.92 3.52 10.19
N SER A 219 4.01 3.27 8.88
CA SER A 219 5.24 3.06 8.11
C SER A 219 4.85 2.81 6.65
N ALA A 220 5.40 3.58 5.71
CA ALA A 220 5.20 3.30 4.29
C ALA A 220 5.91 2.02 3.87
N GLY A 221 5.37 1.33 2.87
CA GLY A 221 5.99 0.16 2.26
C GLY A 221 7.13 0.52 1.32
N THR A 222 7.63 -0.47 0.60
CA THR A 222 8.57 -0.30 -0.53
C THR A 222 8.15 -1.20 -1.69
N TRP A 223 8.43 -0.79 -2.93
CA TRP A 223 8.19 -1.66 -4.09
C TRP A 223 9.30 -2.69 -4.28
N VAL A 224 10.43 -2.53 -3.60
CA VAL A 224 11.66 -3.28 -3.84
C VAL A 224 11.57 -4.69 -3.25
N GLY A 225 11.40 -4.79 -1.94
CA GLY A 225 11.50 -6.05 -1.21
C GLY A 225 11.72 -5.88 0.27
N THR A 226 12.20 -6.93 0.92
CA THR A 226 12.39 -6.99 2.38
C THR A 226 13.86 -6.94 2.76
N ARG A 227 14.19 -6.54 3.99
CA ARG A 227 15.56 -6.61 4.56
C ARG A 227 15.81 -7.91 5.32
N ASN A 228 14.80 -8.39 6.04
CA ASN A 228 14.85 -9.59 6.83
C ASN A 228 13.67 -10.48 6.46
N SER A 229 13.92 -11.44 5.59
CA SER A 229 12.90 -12.34 5.06
C SER A 229 12.24 -13.24 6.14
N ASP A 230 12.91 -13.51 7.27
CA ASP A 230 12.35 -14.40 8.30
C ASP A 230 11.72 -13.69 9.49
N GLY A 231 12.11 -12.43 9.67
CA GLY A 231 11.48 -11.59 10.66
C GLY A 231 10.29 -10.89 10.04
N GLY A 232 9.37 -10.45 10.88
CA GLY A 232 8.65 -9.25 10.51
C GLY A 232 8.69 -8.22 11.63
N GLY A 233 7.73 -7.32 11.62
CA GLY A 233 7.95 -5.95 12.06
C GLY A 233 8.87 -5.21 11.06
N PRO A 234 9.28 -3.97 11.37
CA PRO A 234 9.53 -2.89 10.41
C PRO A 234 10.64 -3.12 9.37
N ARG A 235 11.39 -4.22 9.47
CA ARG A 235 12.46 -4.59 8.54
C ARG A 235 12.18 -5.88 7.76
N GLY A 236 11.00 -6.48 7.92
CA GLY A 236 10.68 -7.78 7.36
C GLY A 236 9.56 -7.74 6.34
N ASN A 237 8.66 -8.71 6.41
CA ASN A 237 7.61 -8.89 5.41
C ASN A 237 6.60 -7.73 5.35
N ASP A 238 6.45 -6.96 6.43
CA ASP A 238 5.60 -5.77 6.50
C ASP A 238 6.08 -4.62 5.58
N TYR A 239 7.24 -4.76 4.92
CA TYR A 239 7.71 -3.85 3.87
C TYR A 239 6.81 -3.85 2.64
N VAL A 240 6.36 -5.05 2.26
CA VAL A 240 5.69 -5.30 0.98
C VAL A 240 4.35 -6.00 1.16
N LEU A 241 4.06 -6.51 2.36
CA LEU A 241 2.85 -7.24 2.70
C LEU A 241 2.06 -6.57 3.85
N GLY A 242 0.76 -6.84 3.88
CA GLY A 242 -0.14 -6.51 4.98
C GLY A 242 -1.08 -7.67 5.31
N ARG A 243 -1.64 -7.65 6.52
CA ARG A 243 -2.59 -8.63 7.05
C ARG A 243 -3.93 -7.98 7.40
N VAL A 244 -5.00 -8.78 7.30
CA VAL A 244 -6.39 -8.34 7.55
C VAL A 244 -6.89 -8.64 8.96
N SER A 245 -6.07 -9.24 9.83
CA SER A 245 -6.38 -9.36 11.27
C SER A 245 -6.24 -8.04 12.04
N ILE A 246 -5.88 -6.94 11.37
CA ILE A 246 -5.88 -5.60 11.93
C ILE A 246 -6.82 -4.75 11.08
N ARG A 247 -7.73 -4.04 11.75
CA ARG A 247 -8.71 -3.17 11.09
C ARG A 247 -8.00 -2.10 10.23
N PRO A 248 -8.58 -1.71 9.08
CA PRO A 248 -8.09 -0.57 8.31
C PRO A 248 -7.94 0.69 9.17
N ASN A 249 -6.94 1.52 8.87
CA ASN A 249 -6.72 2.81 9.54
C ASN A 249 -6.57 2.73 11.08
N ALA A 250 -6.16 1.57 11.62
CA ALA A 250 -5.96 1.37 13.06
C ALA A 250 -4.61 1.93 13.55
N PHE A 251 -4.39 3.24 13.42
CA PHE A 251 -3.11 3.92 13.73
C PHE A 251 -2.67 3.81 15.20
N TRP A 252 -3.61 3.53 16.10
CA TRP A 252 -3.35 3.30 17.52
C TRP A 252 -2.83 1.90 17.83
N ASN A 253 -2.85 0.97 16.86
CA ASN A 253 -2.41 -0.40 17.07
C ASN A 253 -0.87 -0.49 17.05
N ALA A 254 -0.28 -1.23 17.99
CA ALA A 254 1.16 -1.45 18.05
C ALA A 254 1.73 -2.16 16.80
N ASN A 255 0.89 -2.88 16.05
CA ASN A 255 1.23 -3.60 14.82
C ASN A 255 0.65 -2.90 13.56
N CYS A 256 0.35 -1.60 13.63
CA CYS A 256 -0.28 -0.90 12.52
C CYS A 256 0.57 -0.84 11.22
N SER A 257 1.87 -1.15 11.29
CA SER A 257 2.75 -1.38 10.12
C SER A 257 2.31 -2.59 9.29
N ASP A 258 1.54 -3.51 9.86
CA ASP A 258 1.07 -4.72 9.17
C ASP A 258 -0.36 -4.56 8.65
N ALA A 259 -1.10 -3.50 9.04
CA ALA A 259 -2.53 -3.34 8.74
C ALA A 259 -2.81 -2.99 7.25
N PHE A 260 -3.88 -2.28 6.92
CA PHE A 260 -3.94 -1.50 5.68
C PHE A 260 -4.42 -0.10 6.05
N ALA A 261 -4.01 0.93 5.31
CA ALA A 261 -4.32 2.30 5.67
C ALA A 261 -4.23 3.26 4.49
N SER A 262 -5.01 4.33 4.54
CA SER A 262 -5.04 5.39 3.54
C SER A 262 -5.23 6.75 4.20
N TYR A 263 -4.83 7.82 3.51
CA TYR A 263 -5.23 9.19 3.87
C TYR A 263 -6.50 9.64 3.16
N HIS A 264 -7.08 8.81 2.30
CA HIS A 264 -8.42 9.03 1.78
C HIS A 264 -9.43 9.06 2.95
N PRO A 265 -10.38 10.01 2.97
CA PRO A 265 -11.43 10.02 3.98
C PRO A 265 -12.24 8.72 3.96
N ASP A 266 -12.57 8.23 5.15
CA ASP A 266 -13.56 7.17 5.42
C ASP A 266 -13.20 5.74 4.96
N GLY A 267 -11.98 5.46 4.51
CA GLY A 267 -11.63 4.10 4.09
C GLY A 267 -10.32 3.96 3.32
N VAL A 268 -10.17 2.78 2.69
CA VAL A 268 -8.94 2.30 2.05
C VAL A 268 -9.29 1.64 0.73
N GLN A 269 -8.48 1.85 -0.31
CA GLN A 269 -8.67 1.17 -1.59
C GLN A 269 -7.96 -0.19 -1.62
N PHE A 270 -8.62 -1.17 -2.24
CA PHE A 270 -8.07 -2.50 -2.49
C PHE A 270 -8.27 -2.91 -3.95
N VAL A 271 -7.27 -3.58 -4.51
CA VAL A 271 -7.38 -4.40 -5.72
C VAL A 271 -7.87 -5.78 -5.31
N MET A 272 -8.90 -6.28 -5.98
CA MET A 272 -9.40 -7.64 -5.87
C MET A 272 -8.58 -8.59 -6.75
N CYS A 273 -8.67 -9.90 -6.52
CA CYS A 273 -7.96 -10.90 -7.32
C CYS A 273 -8.41 -10.90 -8.81
N ASP A 274 -9.62 -10.43 -9.12
CA ASP A 274 -10.07 -10.21 -10.51
C ASP A 274 -9.58 -8.89 -11.13
N GLY A 275 -8.80 -8.09 -10.41
CA GLY A 275 -8.26 -6.80 -10.86
C GLY A 275 -9.19 -5.60 -10.62
N ALA A 276 -10.41 -5.81 -10.12
CA ALA A 276 -11.31 -4.71 -9.76
C ALA A 276 -10.74 -3.90 -8.58
N VAL A 277 -10.99 -2.59 -8.56
CA VAL A 277 -10.62 -1.74 -7.41
C VAL A 277 -11.87 -1.41 -6.61
N LYS A 278 -11.86 -1.71 -5.31
CA LYS A 278 -12.96 -1.46 -4.38
C LYS A 278 -12.50 -0.56 -3.23
N PHE A 279 -13.35 0.41 -2.90
CA PHE A 279 -13.19 1.24 -1.72
C PHE A 279 -13.84 0.55 -0.52
N VAL A 280 -13.05 0.29 0.52
CA VAL A 280 -13.49 -0.37 1.75
C VAL A 280 -13.61 0.68 2.83
N ASN A 281 -14.84 0.89 3.31
CA ASN A 281 -15.12 1.88 4.34
C ASN A 281 -14.59 1.44 5.71
N ASP A 282 -14.15 2.37 6.54
CA ASP A 282 -13.65 2.09 7.89
C ASP A 282 -14.66 1.38 8.79
N SER A 283 -15.97 1.54 8.54
CA SER A 283 -17.07 0.87 9.24
C SER A 283 -17.36 -0.56 8.81
N ILE A 284 -16.59 -1.11 7.85
CA ILE A 284 -16.70 -2.52 7.44
C ILE A 284 -16.66 -3.44 8.67
N GLN A 285 -17.48 -4.49 8.64
CA GLN A 285 -17.54 -5.45 9.74
C GLN A 285 -16.16 -6.06 9.99
N PHE A 286 -15.70 -5.91 11.23
CA PHE A 286 -14.42 -6.40 11.72
C PHE A 286 -14.66 -7.04 13.08
N ASN A 287 -14.16 -8.27 13.27
CA ASN A 287 -14.33 -8.99 14.52
C ASN A 287 -13.09 -9.83 14.83
N ASN A 288 -12.43 -9.53 15.95
CA ASN A 288 -11.33 -10.30 16.51
C ASN A 288 -11.66 -10.87 17.89
N THR A 289 -12.94 -10.93 18.28
CA THR A 289 -13.35 -11.57 19.53
C THR A 289 -12.93 -13.04 19.49
N ALA A 290 -11.95 -13.37 20.34
CA ALA A 290 -11.25 -14.67 20.39
C ALA A 290 -10.26 -14.98 19.24
N VAL A 291 -9.95 -14.01 18.38
CA VAL A 291 -8.86 -14.08 17.38
C VAL A 291 -7.86 -12.97 17.71
N PHE A 292 -7.14 -13.12 18.83
CA PHE A 292 -6.12 -12.15 19.23
C PHE A 292 -4.81 -12.43 18.51
N ASP A 293 -4.35 -11.42 17.77
CA ASP A 293 -3.02 -11.35 17.13
C ASP A 293 -2.68 -12.47 16.14
N ALA A 294 -3.62 -13.38 15.81
CA ALA A 294 -3.51 -14.40 14.77
C ALA A 294 -2.07 -14.91 14.53
N LYS A 295 -1.41 -15.30 15.63
CA LYS A 295 0.00 -15.71 15.60
C LYS A 295 0.19 -17.10 15.01
N ASP A 296 -0.83 -17.94 15.16
CA ASP A 296 -0.77 -19.34 14.78
C ASP A 296 -2.10 -19.83 14.20
N PRO A 297 -2.12 -20.45 13.00
CA PRO A 297 -3.29 -21.12 12.43
C PRO A 297 -3.88 -22.23 13.31
N SER A 298 -3.13 -22.77 14.27
CA SER A 298 -3.55 -23.83 15.20
C SER A 298 -4.24 -23.31 16.48
N ALA A 299 -4.14 -22.01 16.78
CA ALA A 299 -4.54 -21.43 18.07
C ALA A 299 -6.04 -21.12 18.18
N GLY A 300 -6.92 -22.12 17.97
CA GLY A 300 -8.35 -21.99 18.24
C GLY A 300 -9.07 -20.96 17.37
N TYR A 301 -8.54 -20.69 16.18
CA TYR A 301 -9.12 -19.78 15.20
C TYR A 301 -10.54 -20.20 14.85
N ASN A 302 -11.52 -19.45 15.36
CA ASN A 302 -12.91 -19.65 15.02
C ASN A 302 -13.25 -18.86 13.75
N ARG A 303 -13.15 -19.50 12.58
CA ARG A 303 -13.50 -18.93 11.27
C ARG A 303 -14.92 -18.35 11.23
N LYS A 304 -15.81 -18.77 12.12
CA LYS A 304 -17.20 -18.29 12.19
C LYS A 304 -17.32 -16.92 12.86
N ASN A 305 -16.31 -16.47 13.59
CA ASN A 305 -16.34 -15.24 14.39
C ASN A 305 -15.51 -14.09 13.80
N ILE A 306 -15.20 -14.13 12.50
CA ILE A 306 -14.50 -13.02 11.81
C ILE A 306 -15.46 -12.16 11.01
N GLY A 307 -15.14 -10.88 10.90
CA GLY A 307 -15.92 -9.89 10.14
C GLY A 307 -15.67 -9.96 8.63
N LEU A 308 -16.52 -9.28 7.86
CA LEU A 308 -16.44 -9.23 6.40
C LEU A 308 -15.06 -8.79 5.89
N TYR A 309 -14.43 -7.79 6.51
CA TYR A 309 -13.10 -7.32 6.09
C TYR A 309 -12.06 -8.43 6.08
N GLN A 310 -12.07 -9.27 7.12
CA GLN A 310 -11.12 -10.36 7.27
C GLN A 310 -11.39 -11.46 6.24
N ARG A 311 -12.67 -11.76 5.99
CA ARG A 311 -13.08 -12.75 4.99
C ARG A 311 -12.62 -12.36 3.59
N LEU A 312 -12.79 -11.08 3.23
CA LEU A 312 -12.31 -10.57 1.95
C LEU A 312 -10.78 -10.63 1.81
N GLY A 313 -10.01 -10.76 2.89
CA GLY A 313 -8.56 -10.96 2.83
C GLY A 313 -8.11 -12.42 2.75
N ILE A 314 -9.03 -13.37 2.80
CA ILE A 314 -8.77 -14.82 2.76
C ILE A 314 -9.21 -15.35 1.38
N ARG A 315 -8.45 -16.28 0.80
CA ARG A 315 -8.75 -16.86 -0.52
C ARG A 315 -9.70 -18.07 -0.45
N ASP A 316 -9.70 -18.77 0.68
CA ASP A 316 -10.32 -20.08 0.90
C ASP A 316 -10.92 -20.23 2.32
N ASP A 317 -11.75 -19.28 2.73
CA ASP A 317 -12.42 -19.26 4.02
C ASP A 317 -13.47 -20.39 4.17
N GLY A 318 -13.87 -21.00 3.04
CA GLY A 318 -14.73 -22.17 2.96
C GLY A 318 -16.22 -21.85 2.90
N ASN A 319 -16.59 -20.58 2.73
CA ASN A 319 -17.98 -20.14 2.56
C ASN A 319 -18.24 -19.80 1.10
N ILE A 320 -19.03 -20.62 0.42
CA ILE A 320 -19.55 -20.32 -0.91
C ILE A 320 -20.55 -19.17 -0.75
N ILE A 321 -20.34 -18.07 -1.48
CA ILE A 321 -21.11 -16.83 -1.32
C ILE A 321 -22.61 -17.07 -1.58
N GLY A 322 -23.41 -16.76 -0.55
CA GLY A 322 -24.87 -16.73 -0.53
C GLY A 322 -25.49 -16.03 0.70
N GLU A 323 -24.69 -15.66 1.71
CA GLU A 323 -25.13 -14.95 2.92
C GLU A 323 -24.22 -13.76 3.28
N PHE A 324 -24.05 -12.82 2.35
CA PHE A 324 -23.47 -11.50 2.63
C PHE A 324 -24.36 -10.40 2.06
#